data_AF-A0A926F3S2-F1
#
_entry.id   AF-A0A926F3S2-F1
#
_cell.length_a   1.000
_cell.length_b   1.000
_cell.length_c   1.000
_cell.angle_alpha   90.00
_cell.angle_beta   90.00
_cell.angle_gamma   90.00
#
_symmetry.space_group_name_H-M   'P 1'
#
loop_
_entity.id
_entity.type
_entity.pdbx_description
1 polymer ?
#
loop_
_entity_poly.entity_id
_entity_poly.type
_entity_poly.pdbx_seq_one_letter_code
_entity_poly.pdbx_strand_id
1 'polypeptide(L)'
;MKKLSTTILLLLFIPLLFIRSEEVKKDTFFERVNTLSTQEIIQLGDHYQKESDTAIALYSISNRRYNENMNEEEKQLCVTSFLKTGDIYYNQGNYTNAFDHYIQGLKICESCLNKERLPDIYLKLGSVYCTFLDYEMGISYYERAYDLSKTYPNPKREYSLLTNLAGAYNYLNNIEEAKKYYYLSVQLTHPKDTLKNYMNLLNWGLILVNEKKYASAIKTFHQSVLFANKCQMEPRYECSSYEELYKTYQLMGNNDSTLYYLKKCSNMAQENGLANILIQSMKAYSDLYEKMGNPQSSLLYKGKYLSLADSIFNVREFNRVKHTQSIYEMEKTNKEISFLNAEKEQKEAKIKIQRKVLWGILSGFLIISGFLLFVYYQKKRLSQAYKNLFNVNLEIIASDHYNKTLRLQYEEKLQTAHKALEKYQNTEQKSMGKITDADPSPALENLEKYQSSNLADEQKRTILDAINQVMESTDVYCKEDFSLEKLAVLVNSNSKYVSQVINETYHRNFNIYINEYRIQEARIRLADVEKYGNYTIKAIAESVGYKSTTTFTNAFKSITGITPSIFQKMAKEDTEKKREQ
;
A
#
# COMPACT_ATOMS: atom_id res chain seq x y z
N MET A 1 89.09 -17.09 90.07
CA MET A 1 87.75 -17.42 90.62
C MET A 1 86.77 -17.33 89.45
N LYS A 2 86.37 -18.48 88.87
CA LYS A 2 85.02 -19.12 88.98
C LYS A 2 83.91 -18.19 88.42
N LYS A 3 83.13 -18.49 87.37
CA LYS A 3 82.80 -19.69 86.56
C LYS A 3 82.28 -19.17 85.17
N LEU A 4 82.77 -19.66 84.02
CA LEU A 4 82.07 -20.56 83.06
C LEU A 4 80.52 -20.57 83.16
N SER A 5 79.73 -20.39 82.10
CA SER A 5 79.60 -21.35 80.98
C SER A 5 78.68 -20.81 79.86
N THR A 6 79.12 -20.92 78.59
CA THR A 6 78.39 -21.40 77.38
C THR A 6 77.07 -20.70 76.96
N THR A 7 76.76 -20.33 75.71
CA THR A 7 77.32 -20.60 74.37
C THR A 7 76.47 -19.79 73.37
N ILE A 8 77.13 -19.17 72.39
CA ILE A 8 76.57 -18.89 71.06
C ILE A 8 76.44 -20.24 70.33
N LEU A 9 75.30 -20.55 69.69
CA LEU A 9 75.17 -20.96 68.27
C LEU A 9 73.78 -21.56 67.95
N LEU A 10 73.24 -21.12 66.80
CA LEU A 10 72.42 -21.87 65.82
C LEU A 10 70.89 -22.04 65.98
N LEU A 11 70.25 -21.77 64.81
CA LEU A 11 68.97 -22.28 64.27
C LEU A 11 67.73 -21.40 64.54
N LEU A 12 67.24 -20.65 63.53
CA LEU A 12 66.29 -21.14 62.51
C LEU A 12 65.10 -21.86 63.16
N PHE A 13 63.95 -21.18 63.26
CA PHE A 13 62.58 -21.64 62.92
C PHE A 13 61.48 -20.88 63.72
N ILE A 14 60.74 -20.00 63.03
CA ILE A 14 59.25 -19.89 62.97
C ILE A 14 58.46 -19.48 64.25
N PRO A 15 57.34 -18.70 64.19
CA PRO A 15 56.92 -17.61 63.29
C PRO A 15 56.33 -16.38 64.05
N LEU A 16 56.28 -15.18 63.44
CA LEU A 16 55.04 -14.59 62.89
C LEU A 16 53.74 -15.09 63.55
N LEU A 17 53.32 -14.49 64.67
CA LEU A 17 51.99 -14.76 65.25
C LEU A 17 51.20 -13.54 65.73
N PHE A 18 51.65 -12.30 65.43
CA PHE A 18 50.92 -11.10 65.87
C PHE A 18 50.65 -10.03 64.81
N ILE A 19 50.81 -10.33 63.52
CA ILE A 19 50.46 -9.40 62.41
C ILE A 19 49.65 -10.13 61.32
N ARG A 20 48.66 -10.98 61.67
CA ARG A 20 47.86 -11.67 60.64
C ARG A 20 46.37 -11.84 60.93
N SER A 21 45.79 -11.09 61.86
CA SER A 21 44.36 -11.23 62.19
C SER A 21 43.43 -10.24 61.48
N GLU A 22 43.92 -9.19 60.81
CA GLU A 22 43.07 -8.21 60.09
C GLU A 22 43.07 -8.34 58.56
N GLU A 23 44.09 -8.93 57.94
CA GLU A 23 44.11 -9.13 56.48
C GLU A 23 43.30 -10.35 55.99
N VAL A 24 43.01 -11.33 56.85
CA VAL A 24 42.40 -12.61 56.42
C VAL A 24 40.85 -12.57 56.35
N LYS A 25 40.19 -11.52 56.86
CA LYS A 25 38.72 -11.41 56.78
C LYS A 25 38.21 -10.69 55.51
N LYS A 26 39.03 -9.91 54.80
CA LYS A 26 38.59 -9.15 53.62
C LYS A 26 38.41 -10.01 52.37
N ASP A 27 39.19 -11.08 52.20
CA ASP A 27 39.08 -11.97 51.04
C ASP A 27 37.85 -12.90 51.11
N THR A 28 37.45 -13.36 52.30
CA THR A 28 36.33 -14.31 52.44
C THR A 28 34.96 -13.69 52.18
N PHE A 29 34.75 -12.41 52.48
CA PHE A 29 33.46 -11.76 52.23
C PHE A 29 33.20 -11.60 50.73
N PHE A 30 34.12 -11.01 49.99
CA PHE A 30 33.94 -10.79 48.55
C PHE A 30 33.97 -12.09 47.74
N GLU A 31 34.78 -13.07 48.13
CA GLU A 31 34.68 -14.42 47.54
C GLU A 31 33.30 -15.04 47.78
N ARG A 32 32.76 -14.94 48.99
CA ARG A 32 31.42 -15.43 49.30
C ARG A 32 30.33 -14.68 48.52
N VAL A 33 30.42 -13.35 48.41
CA VAL A 33 29.48 -12.55 47.61
C VAL A 33 29.55 -12.92 46.13
N ASN A 34 30.73 -13.22 45.59
CA ASN A 34 30.88 -13.65 44.20
C ASN A 34 30.15 -14.97 43.90
N THR A 35 29.93 -15.83 44.89
CA THR A 35 29.17 -17.09 44.74
C THR A 35 27.66 -16.93 44.84
N LEU A 36 27.17 -15.79 45.35
CA LEU A 36 25.74 -15.52 45.49
C LEU A 36 25.09 -15.21 44.13
N SER A 37 23.81 -15.50 43.98
CA SER A 37 22.98 -15.04 42.86
C SER A 37 22.79 -13.53 42.89
N THR A 38 22.44 -12.93 41.75
CA THR A 38 22.20 -11.47 41.64
C THR A 38 21.11 -11.00 42.60
N GLN A 39 20.06 -11.80 42.77
CA GLN A 39 18.97 -11.52 43.72
C GLN A 39 19.46 -11.52 45.17
N GLU A 40 20.25 -12.51 45.57
CA GLU A 40 20.82 -12.57 46.93
C GLU A 40 21.76 -11.40 47.21
N ILE A 41 22.54 -10.96 46.22
CA ILE A 41 23.40 -9.77 46.36
C ILE A 41 22.57 -8.51 46.58
N ILE A 42 21.47 -8.35 45.84
CA ILE A 42 20.58 -7.20 46.02
C ILE A 42 19.93 -7.24 47.40
N GLN A 43 19.48 -8.41 47.88
CA GLN A 43 18.92 -8.57 49.22
C GLN A 43 19.94 -8.27 50.31
N LEU A 44 21.20 -8.68 50.12
CA LEU A 44 22.30 -8.35 51.02
C LEU A 44 22.57 -6.84 51.01
N GLY A 45 22.54 -6.20 49.84
CA GLY A 45 22.66 -4.74 49.72
C GLY A 45 21.51 -4.01 50.42
N ASP A 46 20.29 -4.54 50.33
CA ASP A 46 19.11 -4.01 51.02
C ASP A 46 19.25 -4.05 52.54
N HIS A 47 19.92 -5.08 53.08
CA HIS A 47 20.24 -5.18 54.49
C HIS A 47 21.21 -4.07 54.96
N TYR A 48 22.19 -3.71 54.13
CA TYR A 48 23.21 -2.71 54.42
C TYR A 48 22.86 -1.29 53.93
N GLN A 49 21.58 -0.96 53.69
CA GLN A 49 21.22 0.37 53.18
C GLN A 49 21.64 1.53 54.09
N LYS A 50 21.78 1.28 55.40
CA LYS A 50 22.28 2.29 56.34
C LYS A 50 23.79 2.54 56.15
N GLU A 51 24.54 1.50 55.79
CA GLU A 51 25.95 1.55 55.40
C GLU A 51 26.07 1.76 53.89
N SER A 52 25.79 2.98 53.44
CA SER A 52 25.67 3.32 52.01
C SER A 52 26.82 2.82 51.14
N ASP A 53 28.07 2.90 51.60
CA ASP A 53 29.23 2.44 50.84
C ASP A 53 29.22 0.92 50.61
N THR A 54 28.82 0.16 51.63
CA THR A 54 28.68 -1.31 51.54
C THR A 54 27.53 -1.68 50.60
N ALA A 55 26.38 -1.01 50.71
CA ALA A 55 25.25 -1.25 49.81
C ALA A 55 25.60 -0.91 48.35
N ILE A 56 26.25 0.22 48.09
CA ILE A 56 26.74 0.59 46.75
C ILE A 56 27.71 -0.46 46.23
N ALA A 57 28.66 -0.95 47.03
CA ALA A 57 29.61 -1.97 46.61
C ALA A 57 28.91 -3.28 46.20
N LEU A 58 27.92 -3.71 46.99
CA LEU A 58 27.11 -4.90 46.69
C LEU A 58 26.29 -4.74 45.41
N TYR A 59 25.58 -3.62 45.26
CA TYR A 59 24.85 -3.33 44.03
C TYR A 59 25.78 -3.20 42.82
N SER A 60 26.99 -2.65 42.98
CA SER A 60 27.99 -2.56 41.91
C SER A 60 28.47 -3.93 41.44
N ILE A 61 28.49 -4.95 42.31
CA ILE A 61 28.76 -6.34 41.90
C ILE A 61 27.62 -6.84 41.00
N SER A 62 26.36 -6.62 41.39
CA SER A 62 25.20 -6.96 40.55
C SER A 62 25.20 -6.21 39.21
N ASN A 63 25.48 -4.90 39.21
CA ASN A 63 25.55 -4.08 37.99
C ASN A 63 26.62 -4.60 37.01
N ARG A 64 27.79 -5.04 37.52
CA ARG A 64 28.87 -5.60 36.69
C ARG A 64 28.56 -6.96 36.08
N ARG A 65 27.55 -7.68 36.59
CA ARG A 65 27.12 -8.96 36.01
C ARG A 65 26.26 -8.78 34.76
N TYR A 66 25.81 -7.55 34.48
CA TYR A 66 25.01 -7.27 33.30
C TYR A 66 25.71 -7.72 32.01
N ASN A 67 24.95 -8.42 31.17
CA ASN A 67 25.34 -8.85 29.83
C ASN A 67 24.09 -8.88 28.95
N GLU A 68 24.21 -8.48 27.68
CA GLU A 68 23.06 -8.37 26.77
C GLU A 68 22.33 -9.72 26.56
N ASN A 69 23.06 -10.83 26.64
CA ASN A 69 22.56 -12.19 26.43
C ASN A 69 22.03 -12.87 27.71
N MET A 70 22.01 -12.18 28.85
CA MET A 70 21.45 -12.74 30.09
C MET A 70 19.92 -12.89 29.99
N ASN A 71 19.33 -13.72 30.85
CA ASN A 71 17.89 -13.91 30.82
C ASN A 71 17.15 -12.63 31.27
N GLU A 72 15.87 -12.51 30.91
CA GLU A 72 15.10 -11.29 31.17
C GLU A 72 14.93 -10.98 32.66
N GLU A 73 14.86 -12.00 33.52
CA GLU A 73 14.75 -11.82 34.97
C GLU A 73 16.04 -11.20 35.55
N GLU A 74 17.20 -11.70 35.14
CA GLU A 74 18.51 -11.16 35.52
C GLU A 74 18.70 -9.72 35.02
N LYS A 75 18.21 -9.39 33.82
CA LYS A 75 18.21 -7.99 33.35
C LYS A 75 17.39 -7.09 34.27
N GLN A 76 16.19 -7.52 34.69
CA GLN A 76 15.36 -6.74 35.62
C GLN A 76 16.01 -6.59 37.00
N LEU A 77 16.72 -7.60 37.48
CA LEU A 77 17.50 -7.51 38.71
C LEU A 77 18.63 -6.48 38.56
N CYS A 78 19.36 -6.49 37.44
CA CYS A 78 20.37 -5.46 37.15
C CYS A 78 19.77 -4.06 37.13
N VAL A 79 18.63 -3.86 36.44
CA VAL A 79 17.90 -2.56 36.45
C VAL A 79 17.55 -2.13 37.88
N THR A 80 17.07 -3.06 38.70
CA THR A 80 16.74 -2.79 40.10
C THR A 80 17.97 -2.37 40.89
N SER A 81 19.11 -2.99 40.64
CA SER A 81 20.38 -2.65 41.29
C SER A 81 20.92 -1.28 40.87
N PHE A 82 20.78 -0.90 39.59
CA PHE A 82 21.08 0.45 39.11
C PHE A 82 20.19 1.50 39.76
N LEU A 83 18.88 1.26 39.85
CA LEU A 83 17.93 2.15 40.53
C LEU A 83 18.29 2.34 42.00
N LYS A 84 18.60 1.26 42.72
CA LYS A 84 18.98 1.31 44.14
C LYS A 84 20.29 2.06 44.35
N THR A 85 21.28 1.85 43.48
CA THR A 85 22.55 2.59 43.53
C THR A 85 22.32 4.08 43.29
N GLY A 86 21.52 4.42 42.29
CA GLY A 86 21.16 5.81 42.00
C GLY A 86 20.40 6.46 43.16
N ASP A 87 19.50 5.74 43.81
CA ASP A 87 18.77 6.25 44.99
C ASP A 87 19.69 6.57 46.17
N ILE A 88 20.72 5.75 46.41
CA ILE A 88 21.72 6.05 47.45
C ILE A 88 22.48 7.34 47.09
N TYR A 89 22.99 7.45 45.86
CA TYR A 89 23.69 8.67 45.42
C TYR A 89 22.78 9.91 45.49
N TYR A 90 21.51 9.78 45.11
CA TYR A 90 20.54 10.87 45.19
C TYR A 90 20.34 11.33 46.64
N ASN A 91 20.20 10.39 47.57
CA ASN A 91 20.04 10.69 48.99
C ASN A 91 21.31 11.31 49.61
N GLN A 92 22.48 10.99 49.10
CA GLN A 92 23.76 11.61 49.48
C GLN A 92 23.97 13.00 48.83
N GLY A 93 23.05 13.47 47.99
CA GLY A 93 23.17 14.73 47.25
C GLY A 93 24.08 14.65 46.02
N ASN A 94 24.56 13.46 45.65
CA ASN A 94 25.36 13.24 44.45
C ASN A 94 24.46 12.96 43.24
N TYR A 95 23.77 14.00 42.78
CA TYR A 95 22.72 13.88 41.76
C TYR A 95 23.25 13.46 40.38
N THR A 96 24.50 13.80 40.06
CA THR A 96 25.11 13.45 38.76
C THR A 96 25.41 11.95 38.68
N ASN A 97 25.97 11.36 39.74
CA ASN A 97 26.14 9.91 39.79
C ASN A 97 24.79 9.20 39.85
N ALA A 98 23.80 9.73 40.58
CA ALA A 98 22.45 9.18 40.58
C ALA A 98 21.87 9.11 39.16
N PHE A 99 21.97 10.22 38.43
CA PHE A 99 21.52 10.32 37.04
C PHE A 99 22.20 9.31 36.14
N ASP A 100 23.54 9.17 36.21
CA ASP A 100 24.28 8.20 35.39
C ASP A 100 23.83 6.75 35.65
N HIS A 101 23.53 6.39 36.89
CA HIS A 101 23.02 5.06 37.22
C HIS A 101 21.58 4.86 36.72
N TYR A 102 20.73 5.89 36.82
CA TYR A 102 19.38 5.85 36.27
C TYR A 102 19.39 5.70 34.74
N ILE A 103 20.30 6.38 34.04
CA ILE A 103 20.47 6.23 32.58
C ILE A 103 21.00 4.85 32.20
N GLN A 104 21.92 4.27 32.96
CA GLN A 104 22.36 2.89 32.71
C GLN A 104 21.21 1.90 32.91
N GLY A 105 20.44 2.04 33.99
CA GLY A 105 19.22 1.27 34.20
C GLY A 105 18.19 1.47 33.08
N LEU A 106 18.04 2.68 32.55
CA LEU A 106 17.15 3.01 31.43
C LEU A 106 17.51 2.18 30.19
N LYS A 107 18.78 2.23 29.78
CA LYS A 107 19.28 1.51 28.60
C LYS A 107 18.98 0.01 28.67
N ILE A 108 19.23 -0.59 29.84
CA ILE A 108 18.95 -2.01 30.05
C ILE A 108 17.45 -2.27 30.01
N CYS A 109 16.65 -1.51 30.76
CA CYS A 109 15.21 -1.70 30.83
C CYS A 109 14.53 -1.55 29.46
N GLU A 110 15.00 -0.63 28.61
CA GLU A 110 14.47 -0.46 27.25
C GLU A 110 14.79 -1.64 26.32
N SER A 111 15.87 -2.37 26.58
CA SER A 111 16.24 -3.61 25.88
C SER A 111 15.43 -4.83 26.34
N CYS A 112 14.78 -4.76 27.50
CA CYS A 112 13.96 -5.85 28.03
C CYS A 112 12.61 -5.95 27.31
N LEU A 113 12.08 -7.17 27.24
CA LEU A 113 10.73 -7.44 26.75
C LEU A 113 9.67 -6.86 27.71
N ASN A 114 9.86 -7.09 29.01
CA ASN A 114 9.03 -6.51 30.06
C ASN A 114 9.68 -5.22 30.60
N LYS A 115 8.95 -4.10 30.52
CA LYS A 115 9.43 -2.76 30.90
C LYS A 115 8.79 -2.26 32.20
N GLU A 116 8.43 -3.16 33.11
CA GLU A 116 7.74 -2.85 34.37
C GLU A 116 8.46 -1.78 35.23
N ARG A 117 9.79 -1.75 35.19
CA ARG A 117 10.65 -0.80 35.92
C ARG A 117 10.85 0.54 35.22
N LEU A 118 10.46 0.68 33.95
CA LEU A 118 10.62 1.91 33.19
C LEU A 118 9.96 3.14 33.85
N PRO A 119 8.75 3.05 34.42
CA PRO A 119 8.13 4.17 35.12
C PRO A 119 8.88 4.58 36.39
N ASP A 120 9.54 3.63 37.09
CA ASP A 120 10.40 3.95 38.24
C ASP A 120 11.59 4.80 37.78
N ILE A 121 12.24 4.42 36.67
CA ILE A 121 13.40 5.13 36.11
C ILE A 121 13.02 6.56 35.70
N TYR A 122 11.90 6.73 35.00
CA TYR A 122 11.41 8.06 34.64
C TYR A 122 11.04 8.91 35.86
N LEU A 123 10.42 8.33 36.89
CA LEU A 123 10.19 9.02 38.17
C LEU A 123 11.52 9.49 38.80
N LYS A 124 12.59 8.70 38.72
CA LYS A 124 13.90 9.09 39.25
C LYS A 124 14.56 10.19 38.44
N LEU A 125 14.58 10.06 37.11
CA LEU A 125 15.12 11.08 36.21
C LEU A 125 14.38 12.41 36.36
N GLY A 126 13.04 12.39 36.42
CA GLY A 126 12.25 13.60 36.63
C GLY A 126 12.57 14.30 37.95
N SER A 127 12.87 13.53 39.00
CA SER A 127 13.28 14.07 40.30
C SER A 127 14.65 14.74 40.26
N VAL A 128 15.60 14.18 39.49
CA VAL A 128 16.90 14.85 39.25
C VAL A 128 16.70 16.15 38.46
N TYR A 129 15.91 16.15 37.38
CA TYR A 129 15.63 17.38 36.62
C TYR A 129 15.01 18.48 37.49
N CYS A 130 13.99 18.15 38.28
CA CYS A 130 13.39 19.08 39.25
C CYS A 130 14.39 19.59 40.29
N THR A 131 15.35 18.77 40.72
CA THR A 131 16.41 19.16 41.66
C THR A 131 17.33 20.24 41.06
N PHE A 132 17.55 20.20 39.75
CA PHE A 132 18.26 21.24 39.00
C PHE A 132 17.34 22.36 38.48
N LEU A 133 16.11 22.45 39.01
CA LEU A 133 15.10 23.47 38.66
C LEU A 133 14.62 23.42 37.20
N ASP A 134 14.89 22.34 36.48
CA ASP A 134 14.39 22.08 35.12
C ASP A 134 13.03 21.37 35.24
N TYR A 135 12.03 22.12 35.70
CA TYR A 135 10.70 21.59 36.02
C TYR A 135 9.96 21.12 34.76
N GLU A 136 10.13 21.80 33.62
CA GLU A 136 9.52 21.36 32.37
C GLU A 136 9.98 19.96 31.98
N MET A 137 11.28 19.68 32.10
CA MET A 137 11.79 18.35 31.81
C MET A 137 11.45 17.33 32.90
N GLY A 138 11.45 17.76 34.16
CA GLY A 138 10.94 16.94 35.27
C GLY A 138 9.52 16.43 35.02
N ILE A 139 8.62 17.34 34.64
CA ILE A 139 7.22 17.06 34.29
C ILE A 139 7.14 16.10 33.10
N SER A 140 7.89 16.35 32.03
CA SER A 140 7.89 15.46 30.86
C SER A 140 8.23 14.01 31.23
N TYR A 141 9.21 13.78 32.10
CA TYR A 141 9.52 12.43 32.58
C TYR A 141 8.43 11.87 33.49
N TYR A 142 7.87 12.67 34.38
CA TYR A 142 6.77 12.23 35.23
C TYR A 142 5.51 11.87 34.43
N GLU A 143 5.18 12.60 33.37
CA GLU A 143 4.06 12.30 32.48
C GLU A 143 4.30 11.01 31.69
N ARG A 144 5.52 10.82 31.13
CA ARG A 144 5.92 9.54 30.50
C ARG A 144 5.74 8.37 31.46
N ALA A 145 6.13 8.53 32.73
CA ALA A 145 5.96 7.50 33.75
C ALA A 145 4.47 7.29 34.10
N TYR A 146 3.70 8.37 34.19
CA TYR A 146 2.27 8.33 34.52
C TYR A 146 1.46 7.63 33.43
N ASP A 147 1.76 7.86 32.15
CA ASP A 147 1.11 7.14 31.05
C ASP A 147 1.39 5.64 31.10
N LEU A 148 2.63 5.25 31.45
CA LEU A 148 2.99 3.84 31.61
C LEU A 148 2.33 3.18 32.82
N SER A 149 1.78 3.92 33.78
CA SER A 149 1.01 3.36 34.91
C SER A 149 -0.20 2.55 34.43
N LYS A 150 -0.76 2.89 33.26
CA LYS A 150 -1.88 2.17 32.65
C LYS A 150 -1.49 0.74 32.28
N THR A 151 -0.25 0.54 31.84
CA THR A 151 0.31 -0.76 31.46
C THR A 151 0.92 -1.49 32.64
N TYR A 152 1.53 -0.75 33.59
CA TYR A 152 2.19 -1.30 34.77
C TYR A 152 1.61 -0.69 36.05
N PRO A 153 0.43 -1.14 36.52
CA PRO A 153 -0.23 -0.56 37.68
C PRO A 153 0.58 -0.76 38.95
N ASN A 154 0.84 0.32 39.68
CA ASN A 154 1.47 0.28 41.00
C ASN A 154 1.00 1.48 41.83
N PRO A 155 0.07 1.31 42.78
CA PRO A 155 -0.54 2.42 43.51
C PRO A 155 0.46 3.28 44.31
N LYS A 156 1.56 2.69 44.79
CA LYS A 156 2.59 3.42 45.54
C LYS A 156 3.39 4.34 44.62
N ARG A 157 3.75 3.83 43.44
CA ARG A 157 4.44 4.61 42.41
C ARG A 157 3.53 5.68 41.82
N GLU A 158 2.28 5.33 41.53
CA GLU A 158 1.27 6.25 41.03
C GLU A 158 1.07 7.42 41.98
N TYR A 159 0.91 7.17 43.28
CA TYR A 159 0.87 8.23 44.28
C TYR A 159 2.10 9.15 44.22
N SER A 160 3.31 8.56 44.14
CA SER A 160 4.57 9.32 44.10
C SER A 160 4.69 10.17 42.83
N LEU A 161 4.19 9.69 41.70
CA LEU A 161 4.14 10.44 40.45
C LEU A 161 3.17 11.63 40.56
N LEU A 162 1.96 11.39 41.06
CA LEU A 162 0.93 12.42 41.19
C LEU A 162 1.36 13.54 42.14
N THR A 163 2.00 13.22 43.27
CA THR A 163 2.51 14.23 44.19
C THR A 163 3.68 15.01 43.61
N ASN A 164 4.57 14.37 42.87
CA ASN A 164 5.69 15.04 42.22
C ASN A 164 5.24 15.92 41.05
N LEU A 165 4.23 15.48 40.27
CA LEU A 165 3.59 16.30 39.24
C LEU A 165 2.90 17.52 39.86
N ALA A 166 2.12 17.33 40.92
CA ALA A 166 1.48 18.43 41.64
C ALA A 166 2.54 19.45 42.14
N GLY A 167 3.63 18.97 42.73
CA GLY A 167 4.74 19.82 43.18
C GLY A 167 5.41 20.58 42.03
N ALA A 168 5.76 19.88 40.94
CA ALA A 168 6.45 20.49 39.79
C ALA A 168 5.56 21.53 39.09
N TYR A 169 4.27 21.24 38.89
CA TYR A 169 3.32 22.21 38.34
C TYR A 169 3.10 23.41 39.26
N ASN A 170 3.16 23.23 40.58
CA ASN A 170 3.17 24.36 41.52
C ASN A 170 4.40 25.26 41.32
N TYR A 171 5.59 24.70 41.11
CA TYR A 171 6.79 25.51 40.87
C TYR A 171 6.78 26.23 39.51
N LEU A 172 6.02 25.72 38.53
CA LEU A 172 5.71 26.44 37.28
C LEU A 172 4.52 27.41 37.39
N ASN A 173 3.92 27.55 38.59
CA ASN A 173 2.72 28.36 38.83
C ASN A 173 1.51 27.97 37.92
N ASN A 174 1.43 26.71 37.50
CA ASN A 174 0.28 26.16 36.78
C ASN A 174 -0.71 25.55 37.78
N ILE A 175 -1.59 26.39 38.31
CA ILE A 175 -2.51 26.06 39.42
C ILE A 175 -3.51 24.97 39.00
N GLU A 176 -4.00 25.00 37.76
CA GLU A 176 -5.01 24.06 37.27
C GLU A 176 -4.47 22.63 37.25
N GLU A 177 -3.32 22.41 36.62
CA GLU A 177 -2.69 21.08 36.58
C GLU A 177 -2.21 20.65 37.97
N ALA A 178 -1.66 21.56 38.78
CA ALA A 178 -1.26 21.25 40.15
C ALA A 178 -2.44 20.72 40.99
N LYS A 179 -3.62 21.35 40.91
CA LYS A 179 -4.83 20.90 41.59
C LYS A 179 -5.34 19.56 41.07
N LYS A 180 -5.35 19.37 39.74
CA LYS A 180 -5.76 18.11 39.12
C LYS A 180 -4.96 16.93 39.68
N TYR A 181 -3.63 17.02 39.65
CA TYR A 181 -2.77 15.94 40.15
C TYR A 181 -2.84 15.78 41.68
N TYR A 182 -3.00 16.89 42.42
CA TYR A 182 -3.24 16.85 43.86
C TYR A 182 -4.52 16.09 44.23
N TYR A 183 -5.65 16.37 43.57
CA TYR A 183 -6.89 15.67 43.88
C TYR A 183 -6.81 14.17 43.54
N LEU A 184 -6.12 13.82 42.46
CA LEU A 184 -5.82 12.42 42.14
C LEU A 184 -4.95 11.76 43.22
N SER A 185 -3.91 12.44 43.74
CA SER A 185 -3.05 11.85 44.79
C SER A 185 -3.82 11.64 46.11
N VAL A 186 -4.74 12.54 46.45
CA VAL A 186 -5.59 12.44 47.64
C VAL A 186 -6.51 11.23 47.56
N GLN A 187 -7.05 10.89 46.38
CA GLN A 187 -7.90 9.70 46.19
C GLN A 187 -7.16 8.39 46.51
N LEU A 188 -5.82 8.37 46.34
CA LEU A 188 -4.97 7.21 46.63
C LEU A 188 -4.41 7.19 48.07
N THR A 189 -4.87 8.12 48.92
CA THR A 189 -4.37 8.30 50.27
C THR A 189 -5.31 7.70 51.30
N HIS A 190 -4.80 6.77 52.11
CA HIS A 190 -5.53 6.27 53.27
C HIS A 190 -5.27 7.17 54.50
N PRO A 191 -6.25 7.38 55.40
CA PRO A 191 -6.07 8.21 56.61
C PRO A 191 -4.93 7.75 57.54
N LYS A 192 -4.50 6.50 57.43
CA LYS A 192 -3.38 5.92 58.21
C LYS A 192 -2.01 6.08 57.53
N ASP A 193 -1.95 6.53 56.27
CA ASP A 193 -0.69 6.69 55.54
C ASP A 193 0.03 7.98 55.96
N THR A 194 0.89 7.91 56.96
CA THR A 194 1.62 9.08 57.51
C THR A 194 2.31 9.92 56.44
N LEU A 195 3.14 9.27 55.60
CA LEU A 195 3.90 9.98 54.57
C LEU A 195 2.98 10.67 53.55
N LYS A 196 1.94 9.98 53.09
CA LYS A 196 1.04 10.53 52.07
C LYS A 196 0.26 11.71 52.59
N ASN A 197 -0.24 11.62 53.83
CA ASN A 197 -0.98 12.71 54.45
C ASN A 197 -0.09 13.96 54.63
N TYR A 198 1.17 13.79 55.05
CA TYR A 198 2.14 14.89 55.10
C TYR A 198 2.37 15.53 53.72
N MET A 199 2.64 14.72 52.69
CA MET A 199 2.93 15.22 51.33
C MET A 199 1.72 15.94 50.71
N ASN A 200 0.50 15.48 51.01
CA ASN A 200 -0.72 16.15 50.58
C ASN A 200 -0.88 17.51 51.28
N LEU A 201 -0.60 17.61 52.60
CA LEU A 201 -0.62 18.90 53.30
C LEU A 201 0.37 19.89 52.69
N LEU A 202 1.59 19.44 52.40
CA LEU A 202 2.63 20.28 51.80
C LEU A 202 2.21 20.79 50.40
N ASN A 203 1.75 19.89 49.53
CA ASN A 203 1.29 20.27 48.19
C ASN A 203 0.07 21.19 48.22
N TRP A 204 -0.87 20.97 49.14
CA TRP A 204 -2.01 21.88 49.31
C TRP A 204 -1.57 23.27 49.75
N GLY A 205 -0.60 23.36 50.66
CA GLY A 205 0.01 24.62 51.05
C GLY A 205 0.62 25.37 49.85
N LEU A 206 1.36 24.67 48.99
CA LEU A 206 1.93 25.24 47.75
C LEU A 206 0.84 25.76 46.79
N ILE A 207 -0.24 25.00 46.60
CA ILE A 207 -1.39 25.44 45.79
C ILE A 207 -1.96 26.74 46.35
N LEU A 208 -2.13 26.84 47.66
CA LEU A 208 -2.63 28.06 48.32
C LEU A 208 -1.68 29.25 48.16
N VAL A 209 -0.36 29.03 48.16
CA VAL A 209 0.64 30.08 47.86
C VAL A 209 0.43 30.61 46.43
N ASN A 210 0.30 29.72 45.44
CA ASN A 210 0.09 30.12 44.05
C ASN A 210 -1.26 30.82 43.82
N GLU A 211 -2.29 30.45 44.58
CA GLU A 211 -3.55 31.18 44.65
C GLU A 211 -3.46 32.51 45.42
N LYS A 212 -2.28 32.89 45.92
CA LYS A 212 -2.03 34.09 46.75
C LYS A 212 -2.79 34.11 48.07
N LYS A 213 -3.28 32.95 48.53
CA LYS A 213 -3.98 32.77 49.82
C LYS A 213 -2.97 32.52 50.95
N TYR A 214 -2.05 33.47 51.15
CA TYR A 214 -0.87 33.27 52.02
C TYR A 214 -1.23 32.91 53.47
N ALA A 215 -2.27 33.53 54.05
CA ALA A 215 -2.70 33.22 55.42
C ALA A 215 -3.16 31.76 55.57
N SER A 216 -3.90 31.25 54.58
CA SER A 216 -4.31 29.84 54.53
C SER A 216 -3.12 28.92 54.31
N ALA A 217 -2.21 29.28 53.40
CA ALA A 217 -0.99 28.51 53.14
C ALA A 217 -0.13 28.36 54.40
N ILE A 218 0.14 29.47 55.11
CA ILE A 218 0.88 29.47 56.39
C ILE A 218 0.21 28.57 57.42
N LYS A 219 -1.11 28.65 57.57
CA LYS A 219 -1.86 27.75 58.47
C LYS A 219 -1.67 26.28 58.09
N THR A 220 -1.73 25.95 56.79
CA THR A 220 -1.51 24.59 56.29
C THR A 220 -0.07 24.12 56.52
N PHE A 221 0.94 24.96 56.28
CA PHE A 221 2.32 24.59 56.55
C PHE A 221 2.57 24.38 58.05
N HIS A 222 1.98 25.20 58.92
CA HIS A 222 2.01 24.93 60.37
C HIS A 222 1.38 23.59 60.74
N GLN A 223 0.26 23.22 60.12
CA GLN A 223 -0.34 21.90 60.30
C GLN A 223 0.62 20.79 59.85
N SER A 224 1.35 20.99 58.75
CA SER A 224 2.34 20.01 58.28
C SER A 224 3.53 19.83 59.23
N VAL A 225 4.05 20.93 59.84
CA VAL A 225 5.07 20.86 60.90
C VAL A 225 4.56 20.06 62.10
N LEU A 226 3.37 20.42 62.60
CA LEU A 226 2.76 19.76 63.76
C LEU A 226 2.48 18.28 63.48
N PHE A 227 2.06 17.95 62.25
CA PHE A 227 1.82 16.59 61.82
C PHE A 227 3.12 15.78 61.78
N ALA A 228 4.17 16.32 61.15
CA ALA A 228 5.48 15.67 61.07
C ALA A 228 6.05 15.40 62.47
N ASN A 229 5.96 16.37 63.37
CA ASN A 229 6.40 16.25 64.75
C ASN A 229 5.59 15.19 65.53
N LYS A 230 4.26 15.27 65.46
CA LYS A 230 3.35 14.32 66.14
C LYS A 230 3.59 12.88 65.69
N CYS A 231 3.86 12.69 64.39
CA CYS A 231 4.11 11.38 63.81
C CYS A 231 5.58 10.95 63.88
N GLN A 232 6.46 11.73 64.52
CA GLN A 232 7.89 11.45 64.67
C GLN A 232 8.56 11.14 63.33
N MET A 233 8.22 11.93 62.31
CA MET A 233 8.79 11.77 60.98
C MET A 233 10.26 12.24 60.96
N GLU A 234 11.03 11.76 59.97
CA GLU A 234 12.41 12.21 59.76
C GLU A 234 12.53 13.75 59.74
N PRO A 235 13.61 14.33 60.31
CA PRO A 235 13.78 15.79 60.43
C PRO A 235 13.61 16.57 59.12
N ARG A 236 13.90 15.94 57.98
CA ARG A 236 13.72 16.53 56.65
C ARG A 236 12.29 17.03 56.36
N TYR A 237 11.27 16.38 56.94
CA TYR A 237 9.88 16.76 56.71
C TYR A 237 9.55 18.06 57.45
N GLU A 238 9.88 18.16 58.74
CA GLU A 238 9.74 19.44 59.47
C GLU A 238 10.55 20.56 58.80
N CYS A 239 11.76 20.25 58.36
CA CYS A 239 12.64 21.20 57.67
C CYS A 239 12.03 21.73 56.35
N SER A 240 11.41 20.85 55.56
CA SER A 240 10.72 21.22 54.31
C SER A 240 9.51 22.12 54.57
N SER A 241 8.75 21.86 55.64
CA SER A 241 7.64 22.74 56.03
C SER A 241 8.11 24.11 56.51
N TYR A 242 9.23 24.18 57.26
CA TYR A 242 9.84 25.46 57.61
C TYR A 242 10.36 26.21 56.39
N GLU A 243 10.85 25.48 55.39
CA GLU A 243 11.28 26.04 54.12
C GLU A 243 10.14 26.79 53.42
N GLU A 244 9.00 26.12 53.26
CA GLU A 244 7.84 26.73 52.63
C GLU A 244 7.23 27.87 53.46
N LEU A 245 7.31 27.81 54.79
CA LEU A 245 6.92 28.92 55.67
C LEU A 245 7.77 30.18 55.40
N TYR A 246 9.11 30.09 55.45
CA TYR A 246 9.93 31.28 55.24
C TYR A 246 9.77 31.83 53.82
N LYS A 247 9.67 30.96 52.79
CA LYS A 247 9.42 31.38 51.41
C LYS A 247 8.09 32.13 51.29
N THR A 248 7.04 31.66 51.96
CA THR A 248 5.74 32.32 51.96
C THR A 248 5.79 33.68 52.65
N TYR A 249 6.45 33.79 53.81
CA TYR A 249 6.64 35.09 54.47
C TYR A 249 7.52 36.05 53.65
N GLN A 250 8.48 35.52 52.90
CA GLN A 250 9.32 36.30 51.99
C GLN A 250 8.50 36.89 50.84
N LEU A 251 7.54 36.14 50.28
CA LEU A 251 6.59 36.64 49.28
C LEU A 251 5.68 37.75 49.84
N MET A 252 5.37 37.69 51.14
CA MET A 252 4.60 38.73 51.83
C MET A 252 5.44 39.95 52.24
N GLY A 253 6.76 39.91 52.08
CA GLY A 253 7.67 40.96 52.53
C GLY A 253 7.85 41.05 54.06
N ASN A 254 7.46 40.01 54.81
CA ASN A 254 7.61 39.98 56.27
C ASN A 254 9.00 39.46 56.65
N ASN A 255 9.96 40.38 56.75
CA ASN A 255 11.37 40.03 56.98
C ASN A 255 11.61 39.35 58.34
N ASP A 256 10.91 39.76 59.41
CA ASP A 256 11.09 39.17 60.75
C ASP A 256 10.66 37.71 60.79
N SER A 257 9.48 37.39 60.23
CA SER A 257 9.00 36.02 60.17
C SER A 257 9.82 35.18 59.19
N THR A 258 10.25 35.76 58.07
CA THR A 258 11.16 35.10 57.13
C THR A 258 12.44 34.69 57.84
N LEU A 259 13.11 35.62 58.53
CA LEU A 259 14.35 35.35 59.25
C LEU A 259 14.18 34.29 60.35
N TYR A 260 13.07 34.33 61.08
CA TYR A 260 12.76 33.34 62.13
C TYR A 260 12.63 31.92 61.58
N TYR A 261 11.81 31.70 60.55
CA TYR A 261 11.62 30.37 59.98
C TYR A 261 12.83 29.92 59.16
N LEU A 262 13.53 30.84 58.50
CA LEU A 262 14.78 30.55 57.81
C LEU A 262 15.85 30.07 58.79
N LYS A 263 15.94 30.67 59.99
CA LYS A 263 16.84 30.21 61.06
C LYS A 263 16.47 28.83 61.59
N LYS A 264 15.18 28.56 61.81
CA LYS A 264 14.73 27.22 62.20
C LYS A 264 15.08 26.17 61.15
N CYS A 265 14.80 26.47 59.88
CA CYS A 265 15.11 25.61 58.75
C CYS A 265 16.62 25.34 58.65
N SER A 266 17.45 26.38 58.63
CA SER A 266 18.90 26.25 58.48
C SER A 266 19.57 25.50 59.63
N ASN A 267 19.15 25.75 60.88
CA ASN A 267 19.70 25.07 62.05
C ASN A 267 19.36 23.58 62.01
N MET A 268 18.10 23.24 61.76
CA MET A 268 17.67 21.85 61.64
C MET A 268 18.39 21.15 60.48
N ALA A 269 18.54 21.84 59.33
CA ALA A 269 19.27 21.30 58.20
C ALA A 269 20.74 21.02 58.53
N GLN A 270 21.40 21.93 59.24
CA GLN A 270 22.78 21.77 59.67
C GLN A 270 22.95 20.63 60.70
N GLU A 271 22.09 20.57 61.71
CA GLU A 271 22.13 19.54 62.77
C GLU A 271 21.91 18.12 62.23
N ASN A 272 21.14 17.99 61.14
CA ASN A 272 20.75 16.71 60.57
C ASN A 272 21.45 16.41 59.23
N GLY A 273 22.45 17.20 58.84
CA GLY A 273 23.22 16.96 57.61
C GLY A 273 22.42 17.10 56.31
N LEU A 274 21.34 17.88 56.30
CA LEU A 274 20.46 18.10 55.14
C LEU A 274 21.05 19.18 54.21
N ALA A 275 22.13 18.83 53.54
CA ALA A 275 22.96 19.80 52.84
C ALA A 275 22.24 20.52 51.68
N ASN A 276 21.29 19.86 51.00
CA ASN A 276 20.47 20.46 49.95
C ASN A 276 19.59 21.61 50.48
N ILE A 277 18.92 21.42 51.62
CA ILE A 277 18.09 22.46 52.25
C ILE A 277 18.98 23.58 52.82
N LEU A 278 20.15 23.20 53.36
CA LEU A 278 21.11 24.18 53.88
C LEU A 278 21.61 25.14 52.79
N ILE A 279 21.89 24.64 51.58
CA ILE A 279 22.27 25.46 50.42
C ILE A 279 21.17 26.48 50.09
N GLN A 280 19.93 26.02 49.96
CA GLN A 280 18.80 26.91 49.67
C GLN A 280 18.61 27.96 50.78
N SER A 281 18.81 27.56 52.03
CA SER A 281 18.76 28.47 53.17
C SER A 281 19.86 29.54 53.11
N MET A 282 21.10 29.19 52.72
CA MET A 282 22.17 30.17 52.55
C MET A 282 21.87 31.18 51.44
N LYS A 283 21.28 30.72 50.33
CA LYS A 283 20.80 31.60 49.26
C LYS A 283 19.70 32.54 49.78
N ALA A 284 18.71 32.01 50.48
CA ALA A 284 17.63 32.82 51.05
C ALA A 284 18.14 33.87 52.06
N TYR A 285 19.15 33.55 52.88
CA TYR A 285 19.80 34.54 53.74
C TYR A 285 20.47 35.65 52.93
N SER A 286 21.21 35.30 51.88
CA SER A 286 21.87 36.26 50.99
C SER A 286 20.85 37.24 50.40
N ASP A 287 19.76 36.71 49.82
CA ASP A 287 18.70 37.48 49.17
C ASP A 287 17.95 38.37 50.18
N LEU A 288 17.69 37.86 51.40
CA LEU A 288 17.02 38.60 52.45
C LEU A 288 17.87 39.78 52.94
N TYR A 289 19.16 39.55 53.24
CA TYR A 289 20.04 40.62 53.71
C TYR A 289 20.35 41.67 52.64
N GLU A 290 20.38 41.27 51.36
CA GLU A 290 20.46 42.22 50.24
C GLU A 290 19.25 43.15 50.23
N LYS A 291 18.03 42.60 50.33
CA LYS A 291 16.79 43.39 50.42
C LYS A 291 16.72 44.29 51.65
N MET A 292 17.30 43.86 52.77
CA MET A 292 17.39 44.66 54.00
C MET A 292 18.46 45.76 53.94
N GLY A 293 19.23 45.87 52.85
CA GLY A 293 20.31 46.84 52.73
C GLY A 293 21.55 46.51 53.57
N ASN A 294 21.77 45.23 53.88
CA ASN A 294 22.94 44.75 54.61
C ASN A 294 23.89 43.96 53.68
N PRO A 295 24.77 44.65 52.94
CA PRO A 295 25.65 44.01 51.96
C PRO A 295 26.70 43.10 52.60
N GLN A 296 27.12 43.39 53.84
CA GLN A 296 28.12 42.57 54.54
C GLN A 296 27.57 41.17 54.84
N SER A 297 26.38 41.09 55.43
CA SER A 297 25.72 39.80 55.69
C SER A 297 25.34 39.11 54.38
N SER A 298 24.82 39.85 53.39
CA SER A 298 24.50 39.28 52.08
C SER A 298 25.71 38.58 51.44
N LEU A 299 26.85 39.26 51.36
CA LEU A 299 28.09 38.69 50.80
C LEU A 299 28.59 37.49 51.60
N LEU A 300 28.48 37.51 52.94
CA LEU A 300 28.84 36.37 53.79
C LEU A 300 28.02 35.13 53.43
N TYR A 301 26.69 35.26 53.36
CA TYR A 301 25.80 34.14 53.04
C TYR A 301 25.90 33.72 51.58
N LYS A 302 26.17 34.65 50.66
CA LYS A 302 26.49 34.37 49.26
C LYS A 302 27.76 33.51 49.15
N GLY A 303 28.81 33.84 49.90
CA GLY A 303 30.03 33.02 49.97
C GLY A 303 29.76 31.61 50.49
N LYS A 304 28.96 31.47 51.57
CA LYS A 304 28.54 30.16 52.08
C LYS A 304 27.74 29.36 51.05
N TYR A 305 26.77 30.00 50.39
CA TYR A 305 25.99 29.40 49.32
C TYR A 305 26.89 28.85 48.21
N LEU A 306 27.82 29.65 47.68
CA LEU A 306 28.73 29.22 46.61
C LEU A 306 29.61 28.05 47.05
N SER A 307 30.19 28.10 48.26
CA SER A 307 31.04 27.02 48.77
C SER A 307 30.30 25.69 48.92
N LEU A 308 29.03 25.72 49.34
CA LEU A 308 28.21 24.52 49.49
C LEU A 308 27.64 24.06 48.14
N ALA A 309 27.22 25.00 47.29
CA ALA A 309 26.67 24.72 45.97
C ALA A 309 27.71 24.04 45.06
N ASP A 310 28.96 24.51 45.05
CA ASP A 310 30.04 23.89 44.27
C ASP A 310 30.31 22.44 44.71
N SER A 311 30.09 22.11 45.99
CA SER A 311 30.28 20.77 46.53
C SER A 311 29.14 19.79 46.20
N ILE A 312 27.94 20.28 45.86
CA ILE A 312 26.71 19.45 45.77
C ILE A 312 26.04 19.56 44.40
N PHE A 313 25.88 20.77 43.89
CA PHE A 313 25.27 21.04 42.60
C PHE A 313 26.37 21.25 41.55
N ASN A 314 26.95 20.16 41.06
CA ASN A 314 27.86 20.23 39.94
C ASN A 314 27.07 20.41 38.63
N VAL A 315 26.58 21.63 38.38
CA VAL A 315 25.77 21.99 37.20
C VAL A 315 26.50 21.67 35.90
N ARG A 316 27.84 21.81 35.87
CA ARG A 316 28.65 21.44 34.70
C ARG A 316 28.56 19.95 34.41
N GLU A 317 28.74 19.12 35.43
CA GLU A 317 28.58 17.67 35.30
C GLU A 317 27.14 17.28 34.98
N PHE A 318 26.14 17.93 35.57
CA PHE A 318 24.74 17.71 35.21
C PHE A 318 24.48 17.97 33.72
N ASN A 319 24.98 19.08 33.18
CA ASN A 319 24.87 19.38 31.75
C ASN A 319 25.61 18.36 30.88
N ARG A 320 26.75 17.82 31.34
CA ARG A 320 27.48 16.74 30.65
C ARG A 320 26.65 15.45 30.59
N VAL A 321 26.07 15.02 31.71
CA VAL A 321 25.26 13.79 31.76
C VAL A 321 23.93 13.97 31.01
N LYS A 322 23.31 15.15 31.09
CA LYS A 322 22.13 15.54 30.29
C LYS A 322 22.43 15.46 28.80
N HIS A 323 23.56 16.00 28.33
CA HIS A 323 23.97 15.90 26.94
C HIS A 323 24.18 14.44 26.50
N THR A 324 24.79 13.62 27.37
CA THR A 324 24.98 12.18 27.11
C THR A 324 23.63 11.45 26.99
N GLN A 325 22.65 11.80 27.81
CA GLN A 325 21.28 11.31 27.66
C GLN A 325 20.64 11.77 26.34
N SER A 326 20.77 13.04 25.97
CA SER A 326 20.22 13.56 24.72
C SER A 326 20.79 12.85 23.50
N ILE A 327 22.10 12.57 23.49
CA ILE A 327 22.74 11.76 22.44
C ILE A 327 22.10 10.37 22.39
N TYR A 328 21.89 9.72 23.53
CA TYR A 328 21.28 8.39 23.57
C TYR A 328 19.86 8.37 22.98
N GLU A 329 19.00 9.31 23.38
CA GLU A 329 17.63 9.43 22.83
C GLU A 329 17.66 9.79 21.33
N MET A 330 18.61 10.62 20.90
CA MET A 330 18.82 10.94 19.48
C MET A 330 19.26 9.71 18.67
N GLU A 331 20.20 8.91 19.17
CA GLU A 331 20.63 7.67 18.51
C GLU A 331 19.47 6.66 18.39
N LYS A 332 18.67 6.51 19.44
CA LYS A 332 17.50 5.65 19.46
C LYS A 332 16.45 6.09 18.44
N THR A 333 16.10 7.38 18.43
CA THR A 333 15.14 7.94 17.46
C THR A 333 15.67 7.85 16.03
N ASN A 334 16.96 8.11 15.80
CA ASN A 334 17.57 7.92 14.49
C ASN A 334 17.51 6.46 14.01
N LYS A 335 17.73 5.47 14.90
CA LYS A 335 17.55 4.05 14.58
C LYS A 335 16.12 3.76 14.16
N GLU A 336 15.13 4.24 14.91
CA GLU A 336 13.71 4.07 14.58
C GLU A 336 13.35 4.71 13.22
N ILE A 337 13.80 5.95 12.98
CA ILE A 337 13.61 6.63 11.69
C ILE A 337 14.25 5.84 10.55
N SER A 338 15.47 5.32 10.74
CA SER A 338 16.15 4.51 9.73
C SER A 338 15.39 3.22 9.41
N PHE A 339 14.83 2.56 10.43
CA PHE A 339 14.02 1.36 10.27
C PHE A 339 12.71 1.67 9.51
N LEU A 340 11.99 2.72 9.91
CA LEU A 340 10.76 3.16 9.25
C LEU A 340 10.99 3.58 7.80
N ASN A 341 12.12 4.24 7.51
CA ASN A 341 12.51 4.60 6.15
C ASN A 341 12.80 3.35 5.29
N ALA A 342 13.51 2.35 5.83
CA ALA A 342 13.73 1.09 5.14
C ALA A 342 12.43 0.33 4.86
N GLU A 343 11.48 0.31 5.81
CA GLU A 343 10.16 -0.29 5.60
C GLU A 343 9.36 0.46 4.52
N LYS A 344 9.42 1.80 4.54
CA LYS A 344 8.79 2.65 3.53
C LYS A 344 9.37 2.39 2.13
N GLU A 345 10.69 2.32 1.99
CA GLU A 345 11.35 2.00 0.72
C GLU A 345 10.91 0.63 0.18
N GLN A 346 10.79 -0.37 1.06
CA GLN A 346 10.29 -1.69 0.68
C GLN A 346 8.84 -1.64 0.18
N LYS A 347 7.97 -0.87 0.83
CA LYS A 347 6.58 -0.65 0.40
C LYS A 347 6.53 0.10 -0.94
N GLU A 348 7.34 1.13 -1.13
CA GLU A 348 7.41 1.88 -2.38
C GLU A 348 7.90 1.01 -3.55
N ALA A 349 8.89 0.14 -3.32
CA ALA A 349 9.35 -0.82 -4.32
C ALA A 349 8.23 -1.78 -4.75
N LYS A 350 7.45 -2.31 -3.78
CA LYS A 350 6.26 -3.14 -4.06
C LYS A 350 5.23 -2.39 -4.89
N ILE A 351 4.93 -1.13 -4.53
CA ILE A 351 3.99 -0.27 -5.27
C ILE A 351 4.49 -0.02 -6.70
N LYS A 352 5.79 0.24 -6.90
CA LYS A 352 6.39 0.43 -8.23
C LYS A 352 6.23 -0.81 -9.10
N ILE A 353 6.44 -2.01 -8.54
CA ILE A 353 6.24 -3.28 -9.26
C ILE A 353 4.75 -3.47 -9.61
N GLN A 354 3.84 -3.25 -8.66
CA GLN A 354 2.39 -3.35 -8.91
C GLN A 354 1.93 -2.39 -10.02
N ARG A 355 2.44 -1.15 -10.04
CA ARG A 355 2.14 -0.20 -11.13
C ARG A 355 2.62 -0.72 -12.48
N LYS A 356 3.82 -1.30 -12.58
CA LYS A 356 4.33 -1.91 -13.83
C LYS A 356 3.43 -3.06 -14.30
N VAL A 357 2.98 -3.92 -13.37
CA VAL A 357 2.04 -5.00 -13.69
C VAL A 357 0.71 -4.45 -14.19
N LEU A 358 0.16 -3.42 -13.54
CA LEU A 358 -1.09 -2.77 -13.95
C LEU A 358 -0.97 -2.16 -15.37
N TRP A 359 0.12 -1.45 -15.66
CA TRP A 359 0.40 -0.94 -17.01
C TRP A 359 0.53 -2.06 -18.04
N GLY A 360 1.15 -3.18 -17.66
CA GLY A 360 1.22 -4.39 -18.49
C GLY A 360 -0.18 -4.93 -18.84
N ILE A 361 -1.04 -5.11 -17.83
CA ILE A 361 -2.43 -5.57 -18.03
C ILE A 361 -3.21 -4.59 -18.92
N LEU A 362 -3.11 -3.28 -18.67
CA LEU A 362 -3.78 -2.26 -19.45
C LEU A 362 -3.33 -2.28 -20.92
N SER A 363 -2.02 -2.43 -21.16
CA SER A 363 -1.49 -2.54 -22.52
C SER A 363 -2.00 -3.79 -23.24
N GLY A 364 -2.06 -4.93 -22.55
CA GLY A 364 -2.61 -6.17 -23.10
C GLY A 364 -4.10 -6.04 -23.46
N PHE A 365 -4.88 -5.39 -22.60
CA PHE A 365 -6.30 -5.12 -22.87
C PHE A 365 -6.49 -4.22 -24.09
N LEU A 366 -5.68 -3.17 -24.24
CA LEU A 366 -5.72 -2.28 -25.41
C LEU A 366 -5.38 -3.02 -26.71
N ILE A 367 -4.40 -3.93 -26.69
CA ILE A 367 -4.03 -4.74 -27.87
C ILE A 367 -5.19 -5.67 -28.25
N ILE A 368 -5.78 -6.38 -27.28
CA ILE A 368 -6.92 -7.29 -27.52
C ILE A 368 -8.12 -6.50 -28.06
N SER A 369 -8.43 -5.35 -27.45
CA SER A 369 -9.51 -4.48 -27.89
C SER A 369 -9.28 -3.99 -29.33
N GLY A 370 -8.08 -3.53 -29.65
CA GLY A 370 -7.70 -3.10 -31.00
C GLY A 370 -7.82 -4.24 -32.03
N PHE A 371 -7.39 -5.46 -31.68
CA PHE A 371 -7.53 -6.63 -32.54
C PHE A 371 -9.01 -7.00 -32.79
N LEU A 372 -9.84 -7.01 -31.74
CA LEU A 372 -11.28 -7.27 -31.87
C LEU A 372 -11.95 -6.21 -32.76
N LEU A 373 -11.55 -4.95 -32.61
CA LEU A 373 -12.06 -3.84 -33.40
C LEU A 373 -11.64 -3.98 -34.89
N PHE A 374 -10.40 -4.40 -35.14
CA PHE A 374 -9.93 -4.74 -36.49
C PHE A 374 -10.71 -5.90 -37.11
N VAL A 375 -10.90 -7.00 -36.40
CA VAL A 375 -11.71 -8.16 -36.86
C VAL A 375 -13.14 -7.73 -37.16
N TYR A 376 -13.73 -6.90 -36.29
CA TYR A 376 -15.06 -6.33 -36.49
C TYR A 376 -15.11 -5.51 -37.79
N TYR A 377 -14.15 -4.62 -38.03
CA TYR A 377 -14.07 -3.85 -39.27
C TYR A 377 -13.90 -4.72 -40.50
N GLN A 378 -13.04 -5.75 -40.44
CA GLN A 378 -12.82 -6.66 -41.56
C GLN A 378 -14.10 -7.45 -41.89
N LYS A 379 -14.80 -7.95 -40.88
CA LYS A 379 -16.08 -8.65 -41.04
C LYS A 379 -17.15 -7.73 -41.63
N LYS A 380 -17.24 -6.48 -41.17
CA LYS A 380 -18.17 -5.47 -41.71
C LYS A 380 -17.88 -5.18 -43.19
N ARG A 381 -16.60 -4.98 -43.55
CA ARG A 381 -16.17 -4.77 -44.94
C ARG A 381 -16.52 -5.96 -45.83
N LEU A 382 -16.26 -7.18 -45.38
CA LEU A 382 -16.55 -8.40 -46.12
C LEU A 382 -18.06 -8.58 -46.33
N SER A 383 -18.86 -8.33 -45.29
CA SER A 383 -20.32 -8.38 -45.39
C SER A 383 -20.87 -7.39 -46.43
N GLN A 384 -20.31 -6.18 -46.49
CA GLN A 384 -20.69 -5.18 -47.49
C GLN A 384 -20.34 -5.63 -48.92
N ALA A 385 -19.17 -6.24 -49.11
CA ALA A 385 -18.75 -6.76 -50.41
C ALA A 385 -19.70 -7.86 -50.91
N TYR A 386 -20.10 -8.79 -50.03
CA TYR A 386 -21.08 -9.82 -50.40
C TYR A 386 -22.46 -9.24 -50.74
N LYS A 387 -22.92 -8.22 -50.00
CA LYS A 387 -24.19 -7.54 -50.31
C LYS A 387 -24.14 -6.87 -51.69
N ASN A 388 -23.03 -6.20 -52.02
CA ASN A 388 -22.85 -5.59 -53.34
C ASN A 388 -22.87 -6.63 -54.46
N LEU A 389 -22.14 -7.74 -54.28
CA LEU A 389 -22.13 -8.85 -55.24
C LEU A 389 -23.53 -9.46 -55.43
N PHE A 390 -24.27 -9.65 -54.34
CA PHE A 390 -25.64 -10.14 -54.40
C PHE A 390 -26.55 -9.20 -55.20
N ASN A 391 -26.49 -7.88 -54.94
CA ASN A 391 -27.27 -6.89 -55.67
C ASN A 391 -26.97 -6.88 -57.18
N VAL A 392 -25.68 -6.95 -57.56
CA VAL A 392 -25.27 -7.04 -58.97
C VAL A 392 -25.86 -8.30 -59.62
N ASN A 393 -25.86 -9.44 -58.92
CA ASN A 393 -26.47 -10.65 -59.46
C ASN A 393 -28.00 -10.53 -59.62
N LEU A 394 -28.70 -9.88 -58.70
CA LEU A 394 -30.13 -9.59 -58.87
C LEU A 394 -30.39 -8.68 -60.07
N GLU A 395 -29.55 -7.67 -60.27
CA GLU A 395 -29.65 -6.76 -61.43
C GLU A 395 -29.42 -7.52 -62.74
N ILE A 396 -28.46 -8.45 -62.79
CA ILE A 396 -28.26 -9.33 -63.95
C ILE A 396 -29.51 -10.17 -64.22
N ILE A 397 -30.13 -10.78 -63.20
CA ILE A 397 -31.38 -11.55 -63.36
C ILE A 397 -32.49 -10.66 -63.93
N ALA A 398 -32.66 -9.45 -63.40
CA ALA A 398 -33.67 -8.51 -63.87
C ALA A 398 -33.41 -8.06 -65.32
N SER A 399 -32.16 -7.77 -65.66
CA SER A 399 -31.73 -7.42 -67.02
C SER A 399 -31.96 -8.58 -68.00
N ASP A 400 -31.62 -9.81 -67.63
CA ASP A 400 -31.84 -11.00 -68.47
C ASP A 400 -33.33 -11.21 -68.75
N HIS A 401 -34.17 -11.04 -67.72
CA HIS A 401 -35.63 -11.10 -67.88
C HIS A 401 -36.15 -10.00 -68.82
N TYR A 402 -35.68 -8.75 -68.64
CA TYR A 402 -36.03 -7.62 -69.50
C TYR A 402 -35.62 -7.84 -70.95
N ASN A 403 -34.40 -8.35 -71.18
CA ASN A 403 -33.92 -8.67 -72.54
C ASN A 403 -34.78 -9.77 -73.19
N LYS A 404 -35.21 -10.77 -72.41
CA LYS A 404 -36.09 -11.84 -72.90
C LYS A 404 -37.47 -11.31 -73.28
N THR A 405 -38.09 -10.46 -72.46
CA THR A 405 -39.40 -9.87 -72.80
C THR A 405 -39.32 -8.96 -74.02
N LEU A 406 -38.23 -8.19 -74.14
CA LEU A 406 -37.99 -7.35 -75.30
C LEU A 406 -37.82 -8.17 -76.58
N ARG A 407 -37.10 -9.30 -76.54
CA ARG A 407 -36.98 -10.23 -77.67
C ARG A 407 -38.34 -10.76 -78.13
N LEU A 408 -39.17 -11.24 -77.20
CA LEU A 408 -40.52 -11.74 -77.52
C LEU A 408 -41.39 -10.65 -78.18
N GLN A 409 -41.30 -9.41 -77.69
CA GLN A 409 -41.99 -8.28 -78.32
C GLN A 409 -41.49 -7.99 -79.74
N TYR A 410 -40.19 -8.12 -79.99
CA TYR A 410 -39.62 -7.99 -81.33
C TYR A 410 -40.05 -9.12 -82.25
N GLU A 411 -40.08 -10.37 -81.76
CA GLU A 411 -40.56 -11.53 -82.51
C GLU A 411 -42.03 -11.39 -82.90
N GLU A 412 -42.88 -10.93 -81.98
CA GLU A 412 -44.29 -10.66 -82.25
C GLU A 412 -44.45 -9.56 -83.32
N LYS A 413 -43.65 -8.49 -83.23
CA LYS A 413 -43.59 -7.43 -84.26
C LYS A 413 -43.11 -7.97 -85.61
N LEU A 414 -42.10 -8.84 -85.62
CA LEU A 414 -41.60 -9.49 -86.84
C LEU A 414 -42.65 -10.41 -87.45
N GLN A 415 -43.37 -11.17 -86.64
CA GLN A 415 -44.40 -12.09 -87.09
C GLN A 415 -45.62 -11.35 -87.66
N THR A 416 -46.02 -10.23 -87.03
CA THR A 416 -47.07 -9.35 -87.55
C THR A 416 -46.63 -8.64 -88.84
N ALA A 417 -45.39 -8.18 -88.93
CA ALA A 417 -44.82 -7.63 -90.15
C ALA A 417 -44.76 -8.68 -91.28
N HIS A 418 -44.34 -9.92 -90.99
CA HIS A 418 -44.33 -11.03 -91.94
C HIS A 418 -45.74 -11.35 -92.44
N LYS A 419 -46.75 -11.45 -91.56
CA LYS A 419 -48.15 -11.64 -91.95
C LYS A 419 -48.68 -10.48 -92.82
N ALA A 420 -48.25 -9.25 -92.56
CA ALA A 420 -48.60 -8.09 -93.39
C ALA A 420 -47.93 -8.18 -94.77
N LEU A 421 -46.66 -8.61 -94.84
CA LEU A 421 -45.90 -8.79 -96.08
C LEU A 421 -46.47 -9.91 -96.94
N GLU A 422 -46.84 -11.04 -96.33
CA GLU A 422 -47.52 -12.17 -96.99
C GLU A 422 -48.88 -11.75 -97.57
N LYS A 423 -49.59 -10.85 -96.88
CA LYS A 423 -50.85 -10.26 -97.35
C LYS A 423 -50.61 -9.32 -98.54
N TYR A 424 -49.54 -8.54 -98.55
CA TYR A 424 -49.15 -7.69 -99.70
C TYR A 424 -48.71 -8.53 -100.91
N GLN A 425 -47.87 -9.55 -100.72
CA GLN A 425 -47.38 -10.43 -101.80
C GLN A 425 -48.50 -11.26 -102.45
N ASN A 426 -49.48 -11.73 -101.66
CA ASN A 426 -50.66 -12.43 -102.18
C ASN A 426 -51.67 -11.50 -102.89
N THR A 427 -51.56 -10.16 -102.71
CA THR A 427 -52.41 -9.17 -103.39
C THR A 427 -51.80 -8.74 -104.74
N GLU A 428 -50.48 -8.68 -104.87
CA GLU A 428 -49.81 -8.37 -106.16
C GLU A 428 -49.71 -9.57 -107.12
N GLN A 429 -49.64 -10.81 -106.63
CA GLN A 429 -49.60 -12.00 -107.51
C GLN A 429 -50.94 -12.34 -108.21
N LYS A 430 -52.00 -11.55 -107.99
CA LYS A 430 -53.28 -11.65 -108.71
C LYS A 430 -53.48 -10.58 -109.81
N SER A 431 -52.49 -9.73 -110.08
CA SER A 431 -52.56 -8.72 -111.14
C SER A 431 -51.20 -8.35 -111.75
N MET A 432 -50.55 -9.27 -112.47
CA MET A 432 -49.88 -8.98 -113.75
C MET A 432 -49.30 -10.24 -114.39
N GLY A 433 -49.51 -10.36 -115.69
CA GLY A 433 -49.22 -11.55 -116.50
C GLY A 433 -47.78 -11.66 -117.00
N LYS A 434 -47.47 -12.87 -117.48
CA LYS A 434 -46.25 -13.30 -118.18
C LYS A 434 -45.84 -12.36 -119.31
N ILE A 435 -44.56 -11.97 -119.35
CA ILE A 435 -43.82 -11.70 -120.60
C ILE A 435 -42.40 -12.29 -120.51
N THR A 436 -41.99 -12.78 -121.66
CA THR A 436 -40.86 -13.57 -122.13
C THR A 436 -39.52 -12.84 -122.26
N ASP A 437 -38.46 -13.65 -122.23
CA ASP A 437 -37.20 -13.61 -123.01
C ASP A 437 -36.37 -12.31 -123.12
N ALA A 438 -35.14 -12.34 -122.58
CA ALA A 438 -33.91 -11.95 -123.28
C ALA A 438 -32.65 -12.35 -122.45
N ASP A 439 -31.72 -13.02 -123.12
CA ASP A 439 -30.39 -13.52 -122.72
C ASP A 439 -29.30 -12.42 -122.96
N PRO A 440 -27.98 -12.67 -122.83
CA PRO A 440 -27.12 -12.77 -121.63
C PRO A 440 -26.02 -11.69 -121.51
N SER A 441 -25.32 -11.70 -120.34
CA SER A 441 -23.86 -11.45 -120.15
C SER A 441 -23.33 -10.00 -120.13
N PRO A 442 -22.08 -9.73 -119.65
CA PRO A 442 -21.37 -10.17 -118.43
C PRO A 442 -20.58 -9.04 -117.70
N ALA A 443 -19.91 -9.44 -116.61
CA ALA A 443 -18.65 -8.87 -116.06
C ALA A 443 -18.80 -7.59 -115.20
N LEU A 444 -18.08 -7.37 -114.10
CA LEU A 444 -16.78 -7.85 -113.59
C LEU A 444 -16.89 -7.86 -112.04
N GLU A 445 -16.58 -8.92 -111.31
CA GLU A 445 -15.27 -9.56 -111.07
C GLU A 445 -14.70 -9.21 -109.68
N ASN A 446 -14.33 -10.29 -109.00
CA ASN A 446 -13.09 -10.47 -108.23
C ASN A 446 -12.85 -9.60 -106.98
N LEU A 447 -12.95 -10.27 -105.83
CA LEU A 447 -11.76 -10.48 -104.99
C LEU A 447 -11.85 -11.81 -104.24
N GLU A 448 -11.22 -12.79 -104.87
CA GLU A 448 -10.46 -13.92 -104.33
C GLU A 448 -10.28 -13.96 -102.79
N LYS A 449 -10.74 -15.04 -102.13
CA LYS A 449 -9.97 -16.29 -101.88
C LYS A 449 -9.30 -16.29 -100.50
N TYR A 450 -9.94 -16.92 -99.52
CA TYR A 450 -9.25 -17.81 -98.57
C TYR A 450 -10.15 -18.99 -98.23
N GLN A 451 -9.52 -20.17 -98.19
CA GLN A 451 -10.09 -21.48 -98.36
C GLN A 451 -10.77 -22.06 -97.10
N SER A 452 -11.82 -22.84 -97.36
CA SER A 452 -12.26 -24.04 -96.65
C SER A 452 -12.69 -23.94 -95.17
N SER A 453 -13.94 -23.52 -94.99
CA SER A 453 -14.86 -24.08 -93.98
C SER A 453 -16.30 -23.96 -94.53
N ASN A 454 -16.63 -24.73 -95.56
CA ASN A 454 -17.99 -24.78 -96.13
C ASN A 454 -18.94 -25.60 -95.25
N LEU A 455 -19.47 -24.97 -94.20
CA LEU A 455 -20.93 -24.92 -94.04
C LEU A 455 -21.33 -23.60 -94.67
N ALA A 456 -22.34 -23.58 -95.55
CA ALA A 456 -22.87 -22.31 -96.03
C ALA A 456 -23.29 -21.46 -94.81
N ASP A 457 -23.05 -20.15 -94.83
CA ASP A 457 -23.42 -19.26 -93.70
C ASP A 457 -24.89 -19.43 -93.29
N GLU A 458 -25.74 -19.82 -94.24
CA GLU A 458 -27.13 -20.20 -94.03
C GLU A 458 -27.29 -21.45 -93.13
N GLN A 459 -26.51 -22.52 -93.36
CA GLN A 459 -26.54 -23.73 -92.52
C GLN A 459 -26.01 -23.46 -91.10
N LYS A 460 -25.00 -22.61 -90.93
CA LYS A 460 -24.53 -22.20 -89.60
C LYS A 460 -25.61 -21.43 -88.85
N ARG A 461 -26.33 -20.52 -89.53
CA ARG A 461 -27.47 -19.80 -88.96
C ARG A 461 -28.60 -20.74 -88.56
N THR A 462 -28.99 -21.69 -89.43
CA THR A 462 -30.02 -22.68 -89.09
C THR A 462 -29.64 -23.53 -87.87
N ILE A 463 -28.38 -23.97 -87.79
CA ILE A 463 -27.88 -24.74 -86.63
C ILE A 463 -27.86 -23.86 -85.38
N LEU A 464 -27.45 -22.59 -85.48
CA LEU A 464 -27.44 -21.64 -84.36
C LEU A 464 -28.86 -21.36 -83.84
N ASP A 465 -29.82 -21.13 -84.74
CA ASP A 465 -31.22 -20.88 -84.39
C ASP A 465 -31.84 -22.10 -83.70
N ALA A 466 -31.58 -23.30 -84.22
CA ALA A 466 -32.01 -24.54 -83.59
C ALA A 466 -31.31 -24.79 -82.23
N ILE A 467 -30.01 -24.44 -82.08
CA ILE A 467 -29.33 -24.47 -80.78
C ILE A 467 -30.03 -23.52 -79.80
N ASN A 468 -30.31 -22.28 -80.22
CA ASN A 468 -30.96 -21.29 -79.38
C ASN A 468 -32.36 -21.77 -78.95
N GLN A 469 -33.15 -22.31 -79.88
CA GLN A 469 -34.47 -22.88 -79.60
C GLN A 469 -34.42 -24.03 -78.58
N VAL A 470 -33.43 -24.92 -78.68
CA VAL A 470 -33.24 -26.00 -77.70
C VAL A 470 -32.83 -25.45 -76.34
N MET A 471 -31.97 -24.43 -76.33
CA MET A 471 -31.45 -23.80 -75.10
C MET A 471 -32.46 -22.85 -74.44
N GLU A 472 -33.58 -22.53 -75.07
CA GLU A 472 -34.70 -21.82 -74.45
C GLU A 472 -35.53 -22.70 -73.50
N SER A 473 -35.46 -24.02 -73.67
CA SER A 473 -36.20 -24.97 -72.83
C SER A 473 -35.41 -25.37 -71.59
N THR A 474 -35.79 -24.80 -70.44
CA THR A 474 -35.24 -25.13 -69.11
C THR A 474 -35.31 -26.63 -68.82
N ASP A 475 -36.35 -27.32 -69.29
CA ASP A 475 -36.58 -28.75 -69.07
C ASP A 475 -35.65 -29.65 -69.88
N VAL A 476 -34.93 -29.09 -70.85
CA VAL A 476 -34.01 -29.83 -71.72
C VAL A 476 -32.58 -29.70 -71.20
N TYR A 477 -32.05 -28.49 -71.04
CA TYR A 477 -30.64 -28.30 -70.65
C TYR A 477 -30.37 -28.53 -69.15
N CYS A 478 -31.40 -28.48 -68.29
CA CYS A 478 -31.27 -28.81 -66.86
C CYS A 478 -31.22 -30.31 -66.58
N LYS A 479 -31.42 -31.19 -67.58
CA LYS A 479 -31.34 -32.63 -67.36
C LYS A 479 -29.88 -33.07 -67.18
N GLU A 480 -29.62 -33.91 -66.19
CA GLU A 480 -28.26 -34.39 -65.87
C GLU A 480 -27.55 -35.09 -67.03
N ASP A 481 -28.33 -35.69 -67.92
CA ASP A 481 -27.87 -36.50 -69.04
C ASP A 481 -27.75 -35.68 -70.34
N PHE A 482 -28.02 -34.37 -70.31
CA PHE A 482 -27.86 -33.47 -71.46
C PHE A 482 -26.38 -33.28 -71.80
N SER A 483 -26.00 -33.72 -72.99
CA SER A 483 -24.62 -33.70 -73.51
C SER A 483 -24.56 -33.06 -74.90
N LEU A 484 -23.36 -32.81 -75.41
CA LEU A 484 -23.15 -32.26 -76.75
C LEU A 484 -23.79 -33.16 -77.83
N GLU A 485 -23.73 -34.47 -77.64
CA GLU A 485 -24.34 -35.46 -78.53
C GLU A 485 -25.86 -35.33 -78.54
N LYS A 486 -26.49 -35.10 -77.39
CA LYS A 486 -27.95 -34.90 -77.32
C LYS A 486 -28.37 -33.57 -77.92
N LEU A 487 -27.61 -32.50 -77.70
CA LEU A 487 -27.86 -31.24 -78.38
C LEU A 487 -27.77 -31.39 -79.90
N ALA A 488 -26.77 -32.13 -80.40
CA ALA A 488 -26.64 -32.42 -81.83
C ALA A 488 -27.84 -33.16 -82.41
N VAL A 489 -28.36 -34.16 -81.70
CA VAL A 489 -29.58 -34.89 -82.10
C VAL A 489 -30.79 -33.96 -82.14
N LEU A 490 -31.00 -33.12 -81.11
CA LEU A 490 -32.15 -32.21 -81.05
C LEU A 490 -32.11 -31.10 -82.11
N VAL A 491 -30.90 -30.70 -82.52
CA VAL A 491 -30.64 -29.72 -83.58
C VAL A 491 -30.66 -30.35 -84.97
N ASN A 492 -30.85 -31.68 -85.07
CA ASN A 492 -30.78 -32.45 -86.32
C ASN A 492 -29.45 -32.22 -87.08
N SER A 493 -28.33 -32.23 -86.35
CA SER A 493 -26.98 -32.03 -86.86
C SER A 493 -25.98 -32.98 -86.18
N ASN A 494 -24.69 -32.85 -86.48
CA ASN A 494 -23.64 -33.62 -85.81
C ASN A 494 -22.91 -32.79 -84.74
N SER A 495 -22.31 -33.48 -83.76
CA SER A 495 -21.64 -32.87 -82.62
C SER A 495 -20.45 -31.99 -83.01
N LYS A 496 -19.78 -32.29 -84.13
CA LYS A 496 -18.68 -31.47 -84.67
C LYS A 496 -19.18 -30.10 -85.10
N TYR A 497 -20.27 -30.04 -85.87
CA TYR A 497 -20.85 -28.79 -86.33
C TYR A 497 -21.50 -27.99 -85.20
N VAL A 498 -22.20 -28.63 -84.27
CA VAL A 498 -22.76 -27.94 -83.09
C VAL A 498 -21.66 -27.35 -82.22
N SER A 499 -20.60 -28.11 -81.93
CA SER A 499 -19.46 -27.61 -81.16
C SER A 499 -18.73 -26.46 -81.88
N GLN A 500 -18.56 -26.58 -83.21
CA GLN A 500 -17.97 -25.53 -84.04
C GLN A 500 -18.80 -24.24 -83.99
N VAL A 501 -20.12 -24.33 -84.15
CA VAL A 501 -21.02 -23.16 -84.09
C VAL A 501 -21.01 -22.52 -82.70
N ILE A 502 -21.03 -23.30 -81.61
CA ILE A 502 -20.94 -22.77 -80.24
C ILE A 502 -19.60 -22.05 -80.01
N ASN A 503 -18.50 -22.65 -80.47
CA ASN A 503 -17.18 -22.08 -80.28
C ASN A 503 -16.97 -20.82 -81.13
N GLU A 504 -17.37 -20.82 -82.40
CA GLU A 504 -17.25 -19.67 -83.29
C GLU A 504 -18.16 -18.51 -82.87
N THR A 505 -19.37 -18.79 -82.35
CA THR A 505 -20.38 -17.77 -82.00
C THR A 505 -20.19 -17.23 -80.59
N TYR A 506 -20.04 -18.12 -79.61
CA TYR A 506 -19.99 -17.75 -78.19
C TYR A 506 -18.55 -17.72 -77.65
N HIS A 507 -17.56 -18.18 -78.43
CA HIS A 507 -16.16 -18.29 -77.99
C HIS A 507 -16.01 -19.13 -76.71
N ARG A 508 -16.79 -20.22 -76.61
CA ARG A 508 -16.81 -21.15 -75.49
C ARG A 508 -16.78 -22.59 -75.97
N ASN A 509 -16.26 -23.49 -75.13
CA ASN A 509 -16.53 -24.92 -75.31
C ASN A 509 -17.93 -25.26 -74.74
N PHE A 510 -18.50 -26.39 -75.16
CA PHE A 510 -19.84 -26.81 -74.74
C PHE A 510 -20.01 -26.87 -73.22
N ASN A 511 -19.01 -27.34 -72.48
CA ASN A 511 -19.09 -27.46 -71.02
C ASN A 511 -19.16 -26.09 -70.31
N ILE A 512 -18.44 -25.08 -70.80
CA ILE A 512 -18.56 -23.73 -70.25
C ILE A 512 -19.92 -23.14 -70.63
N TYR A 513 -20.30 -23.31 -71.90
CA TYR A 513 -21.58 -22.83 -72.43
C TYR A 513 -22.78 -23.36 -71.64
N ILE A 514 -22.92 -24.68 -71.48
CA ILE A 514 -24.01 -25.28 -70.70
C ILE A 514 -23.98 -24.86 -69.22
N ASN A 515 -22.79 -24.73 -68.62
CA ASN A 515 -22.67 -24.34 -67.23
C ASN A 515 -23.12 -22.89 -67.00
N GLU A 516 -22.84 -21.97 -67.92
CA GLU A 516 -23.34 -20.59 -67.84
C GLU A 516 -24.89 -20.57 -67.81
N TYR A 517 -25.54 -21.34 -68.69
CA TYR A 517 -27.01 -21.48 -68.70
C TYR A 517 -27.55 -22.12 -67.42
N ARG A 518 -26.92 -23.19 -66.93
CA ARG A 518 -27.35 -23.88 -65.69
C ARG A 518 -27.16 -23.02 -64.45
N ILE A 519 -26.08 -22.24 -64.37
CA ILE A 519 -25.85 -21.30 -63.26
C ILE A 519 -26.77 -20.09 -63.37
N GLN A 520 -27.10 -19.62 -64.57
CA GLN A 520 -28.12 -18.59 -64.77
C GLN A 520 -29.48 -19.05 -64.24
N GLU A 521 -29.90 -20.27 -64.60
CA GLU A 521 -31.13 -20.86 -64.06
C GLU A 521 -31.05 -21.07 -62.54
N ALA A 522 -29.92 -21.52 -62.01
CA ALA A 522 -29.72 -21.66 -60.57
C ALA A 522 -29.82 -20.32 -59.83
N ARG A 523 -29.32 -19.22 -60.42
CA ARG A 523 -29.47 -17.86 -59.86
C ARG A 523 -30.94 -17.46 -59.77
N ILE A 524 -31.72 -17.73 -60.82
CA ILE A 524 -33.16 -17.47 -60.86
C ILE A 524 -33.87 -18.27 -59.76
N ARG A 525 -33.62 -19.58 -59.68
CA ARG A 525 -34.22 -20.44 -58.65
C ARG A 525 -33.83 -20.03 -57.23
N LEU A 526 -32.58 -19.64 -57.01
CA LEU A 526 -32.13 -19.18 -55.69
C LEU A 526 -32.67 -17.79 -55.30
N ALA A 527 -33.04 -16.97 -56.29
CA ALA A 527 -33.71 -15.68 -56.07
C ALA A 527 -35.22 -15.82 -55.84
N ASP A 528 -35.86 -16.85 -56.39
CA ASP A 528 -37.27 -17.18 -56.18
C ASP A 528 -37.47 -17.93 -54.85
N VAL A 529 -37.53 -17.14 -53.77
CA VAL A 529 -37.69 -17.62 -52.41
C VAL A 529 -39.04 -18.31 -52.20
N GLU A 530 -40.09 -17.92 -52.93
CA GLU A 530 -41.44 -18.45 -52.73
C GLU A 530 -41.53 -19.91 -53.21
N LYS A 531 -40.90 -20.21 -54.36
CA LYS A 531 -40.93 -21.54 -54.94
C LYS A 531 -39.80 -22.44 -54.44
N TYR A 532 -38.60 -21.87 -54.26
CA TYR A 532 -37.38 -22.64 -54.00
C TYR A 532 -36.69 -22.32 -52.67
N GLY A 533 -37.24 -21.41 -51.86
CA GLY A 533 -36.62 -20.98 -50.60
C GLY A 533 -36.37 -22.10 -49.59
N ASN A 534 -37.15 -23.19 -49.63
CA ASN A 534 -36.99 -24.34 -48.73
C ASN A 534 -36.09 -25.45 -49.30
N TYR A 535 -35.59 -25.30 -50.53
CA TYR A 535 -34.75 -26.31 -51.15
C TYR A 535 -33.33 -26.23 -50.60
N THR A 536 -32.69 -27.39 -50.42
CA THR A 536 -31.27 -27.41 -50.09
C THR A 536 -30.44 -27.01 -51.31
N ILE A 537 -29.23 -26.49 -51.10
CA ILE A 537 -28.31 -26.17 -52.19
C ILE A 537 -28.03 -27.40 -53.08
N LYS A 538 -28.02 -28.61 -52.48
CA LYS A 538 -27.91 -29.87 -53.21
C LYS A 538 -29.12 -30.09 -54.14
N ALA A 539 -30.33 -29.92 -53.64
CA ALA A 539 -31.55 -30.05 -54.45
C ALA A 539 -31.60 -29.04 -55.61
N ILE A 540 -31.13 -27.80 -55.39
CA ILE A 540 -31.00 -26.81 -56.47
C ILE A 540 -29.95 -27.24 -57.50
N ALA A 541 -28.79 -27.73 -57.07
CA ALA A 541 -27.74 -28.21 -57.95
C ALA A 541 -28.22 -29.36 -58.84
N GLU A 542 -28.90 -30.35 -58.25
CA GLU A 542 -29.51 -31.48 -58.98
C GLU A 542 -30.59 -30.99 -59.95
N SER A 543 -31.43 -30.03 -59.53
CA SER A 543 -32.51 -29.51 -60.36
C SER A 543 -32.04 -28.80 -61.64
N VAL A 544 -30.81 -28.28 -61.67
CA VAL A 544 -30.21 -27.65 -62.86
C VAL A 544 -29.19 -28.56 -63.55
N GLY A 545 -29.09 -29.83 -63.14
CA GLY A 545 -28.33 -30.88 -63.85
C GLY A 545 -26.90 -31.13 -63.36
N TYR A 546 -26.52 -30.70 -62.15
CA TYR A 546 -25.22 -31.03 -61.54
C TYR A 546 -25.29 -32.27 -60.67
N LYS A 547 -24.39 -33.23 -60.93
CA LYS A 547 -24.21 -34.46 -60.12
C LYS A 547 -23.46 -34.25 -58.80
N SER A 548 -22.70 -33.16 -58.70
CA SER A 548 -21.86 -32.84 -57.54
C SER A 548 -22.12 -31.43 -57.05
N THR A 549 -22.59 -31.32 -55.81
CA THR A 549 -22.79 -30.05 -55.11
C THR A 549 -21.50 -29.23 -55.03
N THR A 550 -20.34 -29.88 -54.93
CA THR A 550 -19.03 -29.20 -54.89
C THR A 550 -18.70 -28.55 -56.22
N THR A 551 -18.90 -29.26 -57.34
CA THR A 551 -18.70 -28.72 -58.69
C THR A 551 -19.66 -27.57 -58.97
N PHE A 552 -20.93 -27.72 -58.58
CA PHE A 552 -21.93 -26.65 -58.65
C PHE A 552 -21.52 -25.43 -57.82
N THR A 553 -21.13 -25.62 -56.57
CA THR A 553 -20.75 -24.53 -55.67
C THR A 553 -19.56 -23.74 -56.20
N ASN A 554 -18.57 -24.43 -56.77
CA ASN A 554 -17.41 -23.79 -57.38
C ASN A 554 -17.77 -23.04 -58.67
N ALA A 555 -18.57 -23.65 -59.56
CA ALA A 555 -19.03 -22.99 -60.78
C ALA A 555 -19.90 -21.76 -60.47
N PHE A 556 -20.85 -21.90 -59.54
CA PHE A 556 -21.71 -20.81 -59.08
C PHE A 556 -20.89 -19.67 -58.46
N LYS A 557 -19.91 -19.98 -57.59
CA LYS A 557 -19.04 -18.95 -57.00
C LYS A 557 -18.13 -18.29 -58.03
N SER A 558 -17.61 -19.05 -59.01
CA SER A 558 -16.76 -18.50 -60.07
C SER A 558 -17.51 -17.50 -60.96
N ILE A 559 -18.81 -17.71 -61.18
CA ILE A 559 -19.64 -16.86 -62.04
C ILE A 559 -20.28 -15.71 -61.24
N THR A 560 -20.75 -15.96 -60.02
CA THR A 560 -21.51 -14.98 -59.23
C THR A 560 -20.68 -14.21 -58.20
N GLY A 561 -19.45 -14.67 -57.91
CA GLY A 561 -18.59 -14.12 -56.88
C GLY A 561 -18.92 -14.55 -55.44
N ILE A 562 -20.08 -15.18 -55.20
CA ILE A 562 -20.53 -15.64 -53.87
C ILE A 562 -20.98 -17.10 -53.91
N THR A 563 -20.97 -17.80 -52.77
CA THR A 563 -21.45 -19.19 -52.73
C THR A 563 -22.98 -19.24 -52.82
N PRO A 564 -23.57 -20.34 -53.34
CA PRO A 564 -25.02 -20.53 -53.37
C PRO A 564 -25.68 -20.37 -51.99
N SER A 565 -25.00 -20.79 -50.92
CA SER A 565 -25.49 -20.66 -49.54
C SER A 565 -25.59 -19.20 -49.07
N ILE A 566 -24.60 -18.36 -49.40
CA ILE A 566 -24.63 -16.93 -49.11
C ILE A 566 -25.72 -16.26 -49.95
N PHE A 567 -25.80 -16.62 -51.23
CA PHE A 567 -26.82 -16.12 -52.16
C PHE A 567 -28.24 -16.42 -51.66
N GLN A 568 -28.53 -17.68 -51.31
CA GLN A 568 -29.84 -18.11 -50.82
C GLN A 568 -30.22 -17.41 -49.53
N LYS A 569 -29.26 -17.25 -48.60
CA LYS A 569 -29.50 -16.53 -47.34
C LYS A 569 -29.83 -15.06 -47.60
N MET A 570 -29.07 -14.38 -48.46
CA MET A 570 -29.31 -12.99 -48.82
C MET A 570 -30.64 -12.80 -49.56
N ALA A 571 -31.02 -13.74 -50.42
CA ALA A 571 -32.32 -13.73 -51.09
C ALA A 571 -33.50 -13.83 -50.12
N LYS A 572 -33.40 -14.70 -49.09
CA LYS A 572 -34.41 -14.78 -48.03
C LYS A 572 -34.53 -13.47 -47.25
N GLU A 573 -33.40 -12.91 -46.82
CA GLU A 573 -33.36 -11.64 -46.07
C GLU A 573 -33.88 -10.46 -46.91
N ASP A 574 -33.64 -10.44 -48.22
CA ASP A 574 -34.16 -9.41 -49.13
C ASP A 574 -35.68 -9.52 -49.33
N THR A 575 -36.18 -10.75 -49.50
CA THR A 575 -37.63 -11.02 -49.63
C THR A 575 -38.39 -10.70 -48.34
N GLU A 576 -37.83 -11.01 -47.17
CA GLU A 576 -38.41 -10.63 -45.87
C GLU A 576 -38.49 -9.11 -45.72
N LYS A 577 -37.43 -8.37 -46.05
CA LYS A 577 -37.43 -6.90 -46.02
C LYS A 577 -38.46 -6.27 -46.96
N LYS A 578 -38.67 -6.85 -48.14
CA LYS A 578 -39.69 -6.41 -49.10
C LYS A 578 -41.12 -6.72 -48.64
N ARG A 579 -41.32 -7.66 -47.70
CA ARG A 579 -42.64 -7.97 -47.10
C ARG A 579 -42.96 -7.10 -45.90
N GLU A 580 -41.94 -6.59 -45.22
CA GLU A 580 -42.07 -5.68 -44.06
C GLU A 580 -42.23 -4.21 -44.46
N GLN A 581 -41.86 -3.84 -45.69
CA GLN A 581 -42.09 -2.53 -46.31
C GLN A 581 -43.41 -2.51 -47.08
#